data_AF-A0AAD4S687-F1
#
_entry.id   AF-A0AAD4S687-F1
#
_cell.length_a   1.000
_cell.length_b   1.000
_cell.length_c   1.000
_cell.angle_alpha   90.00
_cell.angle_beta   90.00
_cell.angle_gamma   90.00
#
_symmetry.space_group_name_H-M   'P 1'
#
loop_
_entity.id
_entity.type
_entity.pdbx_description
1 polymer ?
#
loop_
_entity_poly.entity_id
_entity_poly.type
_entity_poly.pdbx_seq_one_letter_code
_entity_poly.pdbx_strand_id
1 'polypeptide(L)'
;MAKILSLIAIFFLVSTALAQTHQRGQQTQQQERLQEARQCRIQQLTASQPNQRIESEGGVTELWNEYEDQFQCAGVAPMRNIIQPNSLSLPNFSPSPRLVYIQQ
;
A
#
# COMPACT_ATOMS: atom_id res chain seq x y z
N MET A 1 -57.81 -0.97 -10.78
CA MET A 1 -56.94 -2.04 -11.32
C MET A 1 -55.60 -1.47 -11.82
N ALA A 2 -55.56 -0.70 -12.92
CA ALA A 2 -54.29 -0.21 -13.50
C ALA A 2 -53.39 0.64 -12.56
N LYS A 3 -53.98 1.50 -11.72
CA LYS A 3 -53.22 2.33 -10.76
C LYS A 3 -52.50 1.51 -9.67
N ILE A 4 -53.11 0.41 -9.23
CA ILE A 4 -52.55 -0.47 -8.20
C ILE A 4 -51.38 -1.26 -8.77
N LEU A 5 -51.50 -1.74 -10.01
CA LEU A 5 -50.42 -2.43 -10.71
C LEU A 5 -49.19 -1.53 -10.90
N SER A 6 -49.41 -0.25 -11.22
CA SER A 6 -48.35 0.75 -11.36
C SER A 6 -47.59 1.00 -10.06
N LEU A 7 -48.30 1.13 -8.93
CA LEU A 7 -47.67 1.32 -7.61
C LEU A 7 -46.83 0.11 -7.18
N ILE A 8 -47.31 -1.11 -7.45
CA ILE A 8 -46.56 -2.34 -7.17
C ILE A 8 -45.28 -2.40 -8.01
N ALA A 9 -45.37 -2.07 -9.31
CA ALA A 9 -44.21 -2.04 -10.20
C ALA A 9 -43.14 -1.03 -9.72
N ILE A 10 -43.58 0.17 -9.30
CA ILE A 10 -42.67 1.20 -8.75
C ILE A 10 -42.02 0.72 -7.45
N PHE A 11 -42.78 0.10 -6.55
CA PHE A 11 -42.25 -0.44 -5.29
C PHE A 11 -41.19 -1.53 -5.52
N PHE A 12 -41.41 -2.43 -6.48
CA PHE A 12 -40.43 -3.44 -6.86
C PHE A 12 -39.15 -2.81 -7.46
N LEU A 13 -39.29 -1.82 -8.36
CA LEU A 13 -38.13 -1.13 -8.94
C LEU A 13 -37.30 -0.42 -7.87
N VAL A 14 -37.94 0.31 -6.95
CA VAL A 14 -37.25 0.99 -5.84
C VAL A 14 -36.54 0.00 -4.91
N SER A 15 -37.20 -1.12 -4.58
CA SER A 15 -36.62 -2.16 -3.71
C SER A 15 -35.39 -2.82 -4.35
N THR A 16 -35.42 -3.09 -5.66
CA THR A 16 -34.25 -3.65 -6.37
C THR A 16 -33.09 -2.67 -6.48
N ALA A 17 -33.36 -1.37 -6.70
CA ALA A 17 -32.32 -0.35 -6.76
C ALA A 17 -31.59 -0.18 -5.40
N LEU A 18 -32.33 -0.20 -4.29
CA LEU A 18 -31.77 -0.12 -2.94
C LEU A 18 -30.97 -1.40 -2.56
N ALA A 19 -31.39 -2.57 -3.03
CA ALA A 19 -30.65 -3.82 -2.81
C ALA A 19 -29.30 -3.82 -3.54
N GLN A 20 -29.26 -3.29 -4.77
CA GLN A 20 -28.05 -3.22 -5.59
C GLN A 20 -26.97 -2.30 -5.00
N THR A 21 -27.36 -1.14 -4.44
CA THR A 21 -26.41 -0.20 -3.83
C THR A 21 -25.76 -0.79 -2.58
N HIS A 22 -26.51 -1.54 -1.77
CA HIS A 22 -25.98 -2.21 -0.57
C HIS A 22 -24.99 -3.34 -0.92
N GLN A 23 -25.30 -4.16 -1.93
CA GLN A 23 -24.40 -5.23 -2.37
C GLN A 23 -23.11 -4.70 -2.98
N ARG A 24 -23.17 -3.59 -3.73
CA ARG A 24 -21.99 -2.98 -4.36
C ARG A 24 -21.01 -2.45 -3.31
N GLY A 25 -21.49 -1.87 -2.21
CA GLY A 25 -20.63 -1.46 -1.09
C GLY A 25 -19.97 -2.64 -0.36
N GLN A 26 -20.70 -3.74 -0.16
CA GLN A 26 -20.17 -4.94 0.50
C GLN A 26 -19.15 -5.70 -0.37
N GLN A 27 -19.35 -5.77 -1.69
CA GLN A 27 -18.42 -6.45 -2.59
C GLN A 27 -17.06 -5.75 -2.67
N THR A 28 -17.03 -4.41 -2.78
CA THR A 28 -15.77 -3.64 -2.80
C THR A 28 -14.96 -3.87 -1.52
N GLN A 29 -15.63 -3.83 -0.36
CA GLN A 29 -14.99 -3.99 0.94
C GLN A 29 -14.50 -5.42 1.21
N GLN A 30 -15.15 -6.43 0.63
CA GLN A 30 -14.68 -7.82 0.71
C GLN A 30 -13.47 -8.05 -0.21
N GLN A 31 -13.45 -7.40 -1.37
CA GLN A 31 -12.37 -7.53 -2.35
C GLN A 31 -11.07 -6.88 -1.85
N GLU A 32 -11.13 -5.72 -1.21
CA GLU A 32 -9.97 -5.08 -0.57
C GLU A 32 -9.36 -5.94 0.53
N ARG A 33 -10.17 -6.48 1.45
CA ARG A 33 -9.69 -7.38 2.52
C ARG A 33 -9.04 -8.66 1.98
N LEU A 34 -9.56 -9.21 0.87
CA LEU A 34 -8.96 -10.36 0.21
C LEU A 34 -7.62 -10.01 -0.44
N GLN A 35 -7.45 -8.77 -0.90
CA GLN A 35 -6.19 -8.25 -1.44
C GLN A 35 -5.14 -8.11 -0.34
N GLU A 36 -5.49 -7.49 0.79
CA GLU A 36 -4.62 -7.39 1.97
C GLU A 36 -4.18 -8.76 2.48
N ALA A 37 -5.13 -9.72 2.59
CA ALA A 37 -4.82 -11.08 3.03
C ALA A 37 -3.85 -11.84 2.09
N ARG A 38 -3.68 -11.38 0.84
CA ARG A 38 -2.76 -11.99 -0.13
C ARG A 38 -1.40 -11.29 -0.23
N GLN A 39 -1.25 -10.09 0.35
CA GLN A 39 -0.01 -9.30 0.27
C GLN A 39 1.23 -10.08 0.77
N CYS A 40 1.05 -11.01 1.71
CA CYS A 40 2.10 -11.88 2.23
C CYS A 40 2.17 -13.27 1.60
N ARG A 41 1.40 -13.56 0.55
CA ARG A 41 1.47 -14.84 -0.16
C ARG A 41 2.59 -14.79 -1.20
N ILE A 42 3.83 -14.80 -0.73
CA ILE A 42 5.05 -14.73 -1.55
C ILE A 42 5.42 -16.13 -2.06
N GLN A 43 5.64 -16.30 -3.37
CA GLN A 43 6.09 -17.58 -3.94
C GLN A 43 7.61 -17.76 -3.88
N GLN A 44 8.36 -16.67 -4.00
CA GLN A 44 9.82 -16.68 -4.01
C GLN A 44 10.36 -15.39 -3.40
N LEU A 45 11.37 -15.52 -2.54
CA LEU A 45 12.14 -14.39 -2.03
C LEU A 45 13.40 -14.20 -2.88
N THR A 46 13.83 -12.95 -3.03
CA THR A 46 15.07 -12.61 -3.73
C THR A 46 15.97 -11.76 -2.84
N ALA A 47 17.28 -11.86 -3.08
CA ALA A 47 18.24 -10.93 -2.52
C ALA A 47 18.13 -9.60 -3.26
N SER A 48 17.33 -8.67 -2.73
CA SER A 48 17.06 -7.38 -3.37
C SER A 48 18.24 -6.40 -3.19
N GLN A 49 18.49 -5.60 -4.22
CA GLN A 49 19.50 -4.54 -4.24
C GLN A 49 18.82 -3.17 -4.33
N PRO A 50 19.49 -2.09 -3.89
CA PRO A 50 18.96 -0.75 -4.10
C PRO A 50 18.72 -0.47 -5.58
N ASN A 51 17.57 0.10 -5.90
CA ASN A 51 17.19 0.42 -7.28
C ASN A 51 17.21 1.93 -7.57
N GLN A 52 17.36 2.75 -6.52
CA GLN A 52 17.45 4.20 -6.64
C GLN A 52 18.63 4.73 -5.83
N ARG A 53 19.34 5.72 -6.40
CA ARG A 53 20.45 6.42 -5.75
C ARG A 53 20.19 7.93 -5.81
N ILE A 54 20.36 8.59 -4.68
CA ILE A 54 20.23 10.04 -4.53
C ILE A 54 21.62 10.56 -4.13
N GLU A 55 22.22 11.35 -5.02
CA GLU A 55 23.52 11.96 -4.80
C GLU A 55 23.36 13.24 -3.95
N SER A 56 24.31 13.49 -3.05
CA SER A 56 24.38 14.69 -2.22
C SER A 56 25.84 15.12 -2.08
N GLU A 57 26.09 16.39 -1.71
CA GLU A 57 27.45 16.92 -1.55
C GLU A 57 28.32 16.03 -0.64
N GLY A 58 27.74 15.54 0.45
CA GLY A 58 28.43 14.75 1.47
C GLY A 58 28.23 13.24 1.41
N GLY A 59 27.69 12.69 0.30
CA GLY A 59 27.43 11.25 0.24
C GLY A 59 26.32 10.81 -0.70
N VAL A 60 25.85 9.57 -0.49
CA VAL A 60 24.81 8.92 -1.31
C VAL A 60 23.76 8.28 -0.41
N THR A 61 22.50 8.47 -0.76
CA THR A 61 21.38 7.70 -0.21
C THR A 61 20.90 6.69 -1.24
N GLU A 62 20.94 5.41 -0.88
CA GLU A 62 20.46 4.30 -1.70
C GLU A 62 19.14 3.79 -1.13
N LEU A 63 18.15 3.61 -2.00
CA LEU A 63 16.81 3.16 -1.66
C LEU A 63 16.52 1.84 -2.36
N TRP A 64 15.86 0.93 -1.64
CA TRP A 64 15.24 -0.26 -2.21
C TRP A 64 13.83 0.08 -2.69
N ASN A 65 13.31 -0.71 -3.64
CA ASN A 65 11.93 -0.58 -4.06
C ASN A 65 10.99 -1.08 -2.95
N GLU A 66 10.43 -0.17 -2.16
CA GLU A 66 9.50 -0.52 -1.08
C GLU A 66 8.25 -1.26 -1.58
N TYR A 67 7.92 -1.19 -2.87
CA TYR A 67 6.78 -1.89 -3.48
C TYR A 67 7.06 -3.35 -3.84
N GLU A 68 8.26 -3.88 -3.61
CA GLU A 68 8.47 -5.32 -3.74
C GLU A 68 7.63 -6.09 -2.72
N ASP A 69 7.01 -7.20 -3.14
CA ASP A 69 6.10 -8.01 -2.31
C ASP A 69 6.71 -8.39 -0.95
N GLN A 70 8.02 -8.67 -0.91
CA GLN A 70 8.74 -9.01 0.31
C GLN A 70 8.85 -7.85 1.31
N PHE A 71 9.01 -6.61 0.83
CA PHE A 71 9.07 -5.43 1.68
C PHE A 71 7.67 -4.94 2.08
N GLN A 72 6.72 -5.03 1.15
CA GLN A 72 5.30 -4.79 1.42
C GLN A 72 4.76 -5.74 2.50
N CYS A 73 5.06 -7.04 2.41
CA CYS A 73 4.67 -8.01 3.43
C CYS A 73 5.36 -7.77 4.78
N ALA A 74 6.65 -7.42 4.77
CA ALA A 74 7.39 -7.13 6.01
C ALA A 74 7.01 -5.76 6.62
N GLY A 75 6.37 -4.87 5.86
CA GLY A 75 6.02 -3.53 6.30
C GLY A 75 7.24 -2.63 6.52
N VAL A 76 8.28 -2.77 5.68
CA VAL A 76 9.55 -2.04 5.84
C VAL A 76 9.96 -1.31 4.56
N ALA A 77 10.73 -0.23 4.72
CA ALA A 77 11.34 0.52 3.62
C ALA A 77 12.87 0.63 3.86
N PRO A 78 13.67 -0.29 3.29
CA PRO A 78 15.11 -0.28 3.49
C PRO A 78 15.78 0.91 2.80
N MET A 79 16.78 1.50 3.46
CA MET A 79 17.66 2.51 2.88
C MET A 79 19.07 2.39 3.43
N ARG A 80 20.05 2.88 2.65
CA ARG A 80 21.46 2.93 3.05
C ARG A 80 22.00 4.32 2.77
N ASN A 81 22.53 4.95 3.80
CA ASN A 81 23.24 6.23 3.68
C ASN A 81 24.74 5.96 3.72
N ILE A 82 25.45 6.41 2.70
CA ILE A 82 26.91 6.39 2.61
C ILE A 82 27.36 7.84 2.83
N ILE A 83 27.97 8.11 3.97
CA ILE A 83 28.39 9.46 4.36
C ILE A 83 29.90 9.57 4.18
N GLN A 84 30.34 10.57 3.41
CA GLN A 84 31.76 10.83 3.17
C GLN A 84 32.43 11.45 4.41
N PRO A 85 33.76 11.35 4.55
CA PRO A 85 34.48 12.05 5.60
C PRO A 85 34.17 13.56 5.62
N ASN A 86 34.10 14.14 6.82
CA ASN A 86 33.80 15.57 7.05
C ASN A 86 32.42 16.03 6.50
N SER A 87 31.49 15.11 6.31
CA SER A 87 30.12 15.40 5.85
C SER A 87 29.09 15.25 6.97
N LEU A 88 27.94 15.90 6.79
CA LEU A 88 26.81 15.85 7.71
C LEU A 88 25.55 15.39 7.01
N SER A 89 24.97 14.26 7.45
CA SER A 89 23.58 13.94 7.11
C SER A 89 22.67 14.93 7.84
N LEU A 90 21.91 15.72 7.10
CA LEU A 90 21.04 16.73 7.67
C LEU A 90 19.97 16.10 8.58
N PRO A 91 19.60 16.76 9.69
CA PRO A 91 18.50 16.33 10.55
C PRO A 91 17.21 16.16 9.75
N ASN A 92 16.55 15.03 9.93
CA ASN A 92 15.25 14.74 9.34
C ASN A 92 14.42 13.88 10.29
N PHE A 93 13.12 13.85 10.04
CA PHE A 93 12.15 13.07 10.80
C PHE A 93 11.41 12.12 9.87
N SER A 94 11.09 10.93 10.38
CA SER A 94 10.21 9.96 9.72
C SER A 94 9.06 9.61 10.66
N PRO A 95 7.81 9.50 10.17
CA PRO A 95 6.69 9.06 10.99
C PRO A 95 6.82 7.59 11.42
N SER A 96 7.69 6.82 10.79
CA SER A 96 7.92 5.41 11.10
C SER A 96 9.18 5.24 11.97
N PRO A 97 9.18 4.31 12.94
CA PRO A 97 10.37 3.99 13.70
C PRO A 97 11.45 3.42 12.77
N ARG A 98 12.73 3.67 13.12
CA ARG A 98 13.88 3.20 12.34
C ARG A 98 14.87 2.47 13.23
N LEU A 99 15.33 1.31 12.76
CA LEU A 99 16.53 0.66 13.26
C LEU A 99 17.69 1.04 12.35
N VAL A 100 18.79 1.49 12.95
CA VAL A 100 20.00 1.91 12.24
C VAL A 100 21.13 0.96 12.61
N TYR A 101 21.72 0.34 11.60
CA TYR A 101 22.95 -0.45 11.72
C TYR A 101 24.09 0.33 11.07
N ILE A 102 25.19 0.49 11.81
CA ILE A 102 26.40 1.18 11.32
C ILE A 102 27.35 0.13 10.76
N GLN A 103 27.46 0.11 9.44
CA GLN A 103 28.41 -0.71 8.70
C GLN A 103 29.67 0.11 8.40
N GLN A 104 30.85 -0.50 8.60
CA GLN A 104 32.17 0.10 8.29
C GLN A 104 32.74 -0.48 6.99
#